data_AF-A0A067N3V5-F1
#
_entry.id   AF-A0A067N3V5-F1
#
_cell.length_a   1.000
_cell.length_b   1.000
_cell.length_c   1.000
_cell.angle_alpha   90.00
_cell.angle_beta   90.00
_cell.angle_gamma   90.00
#
_symmetry.space_group_name_H-M   'P 1'
#
loop_
_entity.id
_entity.type
_entity.pdbx_description
1 polymer ?
#
loop_
_entity_poly.entity_id
_entity_poly.type
_entity_poly.pdbx_seq_one_letter_code
_entity_poly.pdbx_strand_id
1 'polypeptide(L)'
;MPPPAHYRLRAIRLYKELHRLGREYPDPSYDFHGKLRRAFEKNRNLEDPEKIERAFALGEYVKNETLALYSLRKYRWLRRSYHPQDDPR
;
A
#
# COMPACT_ATOMS: atom_id res chain seq x y z
N MET A 1 14.65 2.31 25.92
CA MET A 1 13.71 3.46 25.99
C MET A 1 12.51 3.09 25.13
N PRO A 2 11.26 3.18 25.63
CA PRO A 2 10.09 2.86 24.81
C PRO A 2 10.02 3.82 23.60
N PRO A 3 9.56 3.34 22.43
CA PRO A 3 9.46 4.17 21.25
C PRO A 3 8.52 5.37 21.50
N PRO A 4 8.88 6.57 21.05
CA PRO A 4 8.09 7.78 21.30
C PRO A 4 6.67 7.68 20.71
N ALA A 5 5.70 8.28 21.40
CA ALA A 5 4.26 8.13 21.12
C ALA A 5 3.84 8.49 19.67
N HIS A 6 4.64 9.28 18.96
CA HIS A 6 4.37 9.66 17.57
C HIS A 6 4.41 8.45 16.60
N TYR A 7 5.20 7.41 16.88
CA TYR A 7 5.27 6.23 16.01
C TYR A 7 3.96 5.45 15.98
N ARG A 8 3.28 5.35 17.12
CA ARG A 8 1.98 4.67 17.19
C ARG A 8 0.93 5.37 16.32
N LEU A 9 0.86 6.70 16.40
CA LEU A 9 -0.08 7.50 15.61
C LEU A 9 0.24 7.38 14.11
N ARG A 10 1.52 7.45 13.74
CA ARG A 10 1.97 7.29 12.35
C ARG A 10 1.63 5.90 11.79
N ALA A 11 1.83 4.85 12.58
CA ALA A 11 1.46 3.47 12.21
C ALA A 11 -0.04 3.30 11.99
N ILE A 12 -0.87 3.84 12.88
CA ILE A 12 -2.34 3.78 12.74
C ILE A 12 -2.79 4.51 11.47
N ARG A 13 -2.20 5.68 11.18
CA ARG A 13 -2.50 6.45 9.98
C ARG A 13 -2.15 5.65 8.73
N LEU A 14 -0.91 5.16 8.65
CA LEU A 14 -0.42 4.38 7.51
C LEU A 14 -1.26 3.12 7.28
N TYR A 15 -1.62 2.40 8.34
CA TYR A 15 -2.48 1.22 8.25
C TYR A 15 -3.84 1.55 7.62
N LYS A 16 -4.50 2.63 8.07
CA LYS A 16 -5.80 3.06 7.53
C LYS A 16 -5.71 3.49 6.07
N GLU A 17 -4.63 4.17 5.69
CA GLU A 17 -4.39 4.58 4.30
C GLU A 17 -4.19 3.35 3.40
N LEU A 18 -3.30 2.42 3.77
CA LEU A 18 -3.07 1.18 3.03
C LEU A 18 -4.33 0.30 2.97
N HIS A 19 -5.08 0.20 4.07
CA HIS A 19 -6.32 -0.57 4.09
C HIS A 19 -7.37 -0.02 3.12
N ARG A 20 -7.50 1.31 2.99
CA ARG A 20 -8.38 1.95 2.01
C ARG A 20 -7.92 1.64 0.58
N LEU A 21 -6.63 1.83 0.28
CA LEU A 21 -6.07 1.55 -1.04
C LEU A 21 -6.18 0.07 -1.44
N GLY A 22 -6.04 -0.83 -0.48
CA GLY A 22 -6.20 -2.26 -0.70
C GLY A 22 -7.60 -2.67 -1.21
N ARG A 23 -8.65 -1.86 -0.97
CA ARG A 23 -9.99 -2.13 -1.53
C ARG A 23 -10.06 -1.88 -3.04
N GLU A 24 -9.20 -1.01 -3.55
CA GLU A 24 -9.16 -0.63 -4.96
C GLU A 24 -8.12 -1.43 -5.76
N TYR A 25 -7.42 -2.36 -5.10
CA TYR A 25 -6.39 -3.20 -5.70
C TYR A 25 -6.95 -3.95 -6.92
N PRO A 26 -6.22 -4.00 -8.05
CA PRO A 26 -6.75 -4.50 -9.31
C PRO A 26 -7.00 -6.01 -9.33
N ASP A 27 -6.27 -6.78 -8.51
CA ASP A 27 -6.38 -8.23 -8.45
C ASP A 27 -7.21 -8.68 -7.23
N PRO A 28 -8.42 -9.25 -7.42
CA PRO A 28 -9.27 -9.71 -6.33
C PRO A 28 -8.77 -11.00 -5.67
N SER A 29 -7.91 -11.78 -6.33
CA SER A 29 -7.30 -12.98 -5.76
C SER A 29 -6.14 -12.65 -4.82
N TYR A 30 -5.61 -11.44 -4.90
CA TYR A 30 -4.53 -10.97 -4.05
C TYR A 30 -5.06 -10.60 -2.66
N ASP A 31 -4.68 -11.39 -1.64
CA ASP A 31 -5.00 -11.14 -0.23
C ASP A 31 -4.22 -9.93 0.33
N PHE A 32 -4.56 -8.73 -0.13
CA PHE A 32 -3.90 -7.49 0.27
C PHE A 32 -4.10 -7.22 1.77
N HIS A 33 -5.35 -7.29 2.24
CA HIS A 33 -5.69 -6.97 3.64
C HIS A 33 -5.11 -7.99 4.62
N GLY A 34 -5.10 -9.28 4.28
CA GLY A 34 -4.47 -10.30 5.11
C GLY A 34 -2.95 -10.12 5.16
N LYS A 35 -2.30 -9.82 4.03
CA LYS A 35 -0.86 -9.50 4.01
C LYS A 35 -0.52 -8.26 4.83
N LEU A 36 -1.33 -7.20 4.69
CA LEU A 36 -1.18 -5.97 5.46
C LEU A 36 -1.28 -6.25 6.97
N ARG A 37 -2.32 -6.98 7.39
CA ARG A 37 -2.50 -7.35 8.80
C ARG A 37 -1.32 -8.15 9.34
N ARG A 38 -0.89 -9.20 8.62
CA ARG A 38 0.27 -10.04 9.02
C ARG A 38 1.55 -9.22 9.14
N ALA A 39 1.78 -8.27 8.24
CA ALA A 39 2.97 -7.40 8.29
C ALA A 39 2.97 -6.48 9.52
N PHE A 40 1.83 -5.88 9.88
CA PHE A 40 1.72 -5.04 11.08
C PHE A 40 1.77 -5.86 12.37
N GLU A 41 1.18 -7.06 12.39
CA GLU A 41 1.28 -7.97 13.52
C GLU A 41 2.73 -8.41 13.78
N LYS A 42 3.48 -8.76 12.73
CA LYS A 42 4.90 -9.13 12.84
C LYS A 42 5.77 -8.01 13.43
N ASN A 43 5.44 -6.75 13.14
CA ASN A 43 6.19 -5.58 13.60
C ASN A 43 5.62 -4.94 14.89
N ARG A 44 4.64 -5.56 15.56
CA ARG A 44 3.95 -4.97 16.73
C ARG A 44 4.88 -4.66 17.90
N ASN A 45 5.89 -5.51 18.11
CA ASN A 45 6.82 -5.42 19.24
C ASN A 45 8.18 -4.82 18.82
N LEU A 46 8.21 -4.08 17.71
CA LEU A 46 9.44 -3.48 17.20
C LEU A 46 9.76 -2.21 18.00
N GLU A 47 10.90 -2.20 18.68
CA GLU A 47 11.31 -1.08 19.57
C GLU A 47 12.48 -0.27 19.03
N ASP A 48 13.23 -0.84 18.07
CA ASP A 48 14.40 -0.23 17.46
C ASP A 48 13.99 0.90 16.48
N PRO A 49 14.36 2.17 16.75
CA PRO A 49 13.97 3.32 15.92
C PRO A 49 14.36 3.18 14.45
N GLU A 50 15.54 2.62 14.14
CA GLU A 50 15.98 2.46 12.76
C GLU A 50 15.10 1.46 12.01
N LYS A 51 14.75 0.35 12.66
CA LYS A 51 13.88 -0.67 12.08
C LYS A 51 12.46 -0.15 11.91
N ILE A 52 11.99 0.67 12.85
CA ILE A 52 10.68 1.34 12.77
C ILE A 52 10.62 2.25 11.54
N GLU A 53 11.63 3.09 11.33
CA GLU A 53 11.69 3.96 10.14
C GLU A 53 11.79 3.17 8.84
N ARG A 54 12.57 2.08 8.80
CA ARG A 54 12.61 1.19 7.63
C ARG A 54 11.26 0.55 7.34
N ALA A 55 10.53 0.12 8.37
CA ALA A 55 9.18 -0.42 8.20
C ALA A 55 8.20 0.64 7.68
N PHE A 56 8.31 1.89 8.13
CA PHE A 56 7.54 3.00 7.58
C PHE A 56 7.87 3.28 6.12
N ALA A 57 9.16 3.32 5.76
CA ALA A 57 9.60 3.51 4.38
C ALA A 57 9.05 2.42 3.45
N LEU A 58 9.06 1.16 3.91
CA LEU A 58 8.46 0.05 3.16
C LEU A 58 6.95 0.23 2.98
N GLY A 59 6.23 0.68 4.02
CA GLY A 59 4.79 0.92 3.91
C GLY A 59 4.44 2.07 2.95
N GLU A 60 5.22 3.15 2.93
CA GLU A 60 5.07 4.24 1.95
C GLU A 60 5.39 3.76 0.52
N TYR A 61 6.38 2.89 0.35
CA TYR A 61 6.67 2.27 -0.95
C TYR A 61 5.46 1.47 -1.45
N VAL A 62 4.88 0.58 -0.62
CA VAL A 62 3.70 -0.22 -0.97
C VAL A 62 2.50 0.67 -1.32
N LYS A 63 2.31 1.77 -0.60
CA LYS A 63 1.28 2.77 -0.89
C LYS A 63 1.44 3.36 -2.30
N ASN A 64 2.64 3.81 -2.64
CA ASN A 64 2.95 4.40 -3.94
C ASN A 64 2.79 3.38 -5.08
N GLU A 65 3.25 2.15 -4.88
CA GLU A 65 3.09 1.07 -5.84
C GLU A 65 1.61 0.74 -6.09
N THR A 66 0.81 0.70 -5.03
CA THR A 66 -0.65 0.47 -5.14
C THR A 66 -1.34 1.60 -5.90
N LEU A 67 -0.97 2.86 -5.63
CA LEU A 67 -1.48 4.02 -6.36
C LEU A 67 -1.08 4.00 -7.84
N ALA A 68 0.14 3.56 -8.15
CA ALA A 68 0.61 3.41 -9.52
C ALA A 68 -0.19 2.33 -10.27
N LEU A 69 -0.44 1.18 -9.63
CA LEU A 69 -1.28 0.12 -10.20
C LEU A 69 -2.71 0.59 -10.46
N TYR A 70 -3.30 1.34 -9.52
CA TYR A 70 -4.61 1.94 -9.70
C TYR A 70 -4.64 2.89 -10.91
N SER A 71 -3.65 3.78 -11.01
CA SER A 71 -3.50 4.74 -12.11
C SER A 71 -3.32 4.04 -13.45
N LEU A 72 -2.53 2.96 -13.48
CA LEU A 72 -2.32 2.15 -14.68
C LEU A 72 -3.60 1.44 -15.13
N ARG A 73 -4.38 0.87 -14.20
CA ARG A 73 -5.68 0.27 -14.51
C ARG A 73 -6.61 1.31 -15.14
N LYS A 74 -6.69 2.51 -14.55
CA LYS A 74 -7.51 3.61 -15.05
C LYS A 74 -7.06 4.05 -16.45
N TYR A 75 -5.76 4.22 -16.66
CA TYR A 75 -5.18 4.55 -17.96
C TYR A 75 -5.51 3.51 -19.02
N ARG A 76 -5.32 2.21 -18.72
CA ARG A 76 -5.66 1.10 -19.64
C ARG A 76 -7.13 1.11 -20.03
N TRP A 77 -8.02 1.40 -19.08
CA TRP A 77 -9.45 1.52 -19.37
C TRP A 77 -9.74 2.73 -20.29
N LEU A 78 -9.23 3.92 -19.94
CA LEU A 78 -9.41 5.13 -20.77
C LEU A 78 -8.88 4.94 -22.19
N ARG A 79 -7.68 4.38 -22.34
CA ARG A 79 -7.07 4.12 -23.65
C ARG A 79 -7.96 3.22 -24.50
N ARG A 80 -8.52 2.14 -23.96
CA ARG A 80 -9.45 1.28 -24.70
C ARG A 80 -10.75 2.00 -25.10
N SER A 81 -11.27 2.85 -24.22
CA SER A 81 -12.52 3.58 -24.48
C SER A 81 -12.38 4.65 -25.56
N TYR A 82 -11.25 5.35 -25.62
CA TYR A 82 -11.04 6.49 -26.53
C TYR A 82 -10.20 6.16 -27.77
N HIS A 83 -9.36 5.11 -27.73
CA HIS A 83 -8.45 4.72 -28.81
C HIS A 83 -8.60 3.24 -29.18
N PRO A 84 -9.80 2.78 -29.60
CA PRO A 84 -10.03 1.36 -29.92
C PRO A 84 -9.25 0.86 -31.14
N GLN A 85 -8.77 1.77 -32.01
CA GLN A 85 -8.02 1.44 -33.24
C GLN A 85 -6.50 1.37 -33.03
N ASP A 86 -5.98 1.87 -31.90
CA ASP A 86 -4.54 1.95 -31.59
C ASP A 86 -4.05 0.79 -30.70
N ASP A 87 -4.82 -0.30 -30.59
CA ASP A 87 -4.38 -1.45 -29.79
C ASP A 87 -3.12 -2.07 -30.43
N PRO A 88 -2.03 -2.31 -29.67
CA PRO A 88 -0.84 -2.90 -30.24
C PRO A 88 -1.19 -4.32 -30.68
N ARG A 89 -1.06 -4.58 -31.99
CA ARG A 89 -1.13 -5.94 -32.55
C ARG A 89 -0.07 -6.84 -31.91
#